data_AF-A0A0C5WK60-F1
#
_entry.id   AF-A0A0C5WK60-F1
#
_cell.length_a   1.000
_cell.length_b   1.000
_cell.length_c   1.000
_cell.angle_alpha   90.00
_cell.angle_beta   90.00
_cell.angle_gamma   90.00
#
_symmetry.space_group_name_H-M   'P 1'
#
loop_
_entity.id
_entity.type
_entity.pdbx_description
1 polymer ?
#
loop_
_entity_poly.entity_id
_entity_poly.type
_entity_poly.pdbx_seq_one_letter_code
_entity_poly.pdbx_strand_id
1 'polypeptide(L)'
;MLKYVLLFLLVIHFGIAHAQVSYAQPSLKFQDSIKKNELKKSIGNGYIPTRYFNFDLRYLIKYNQYEGIRSGIGGITNDAFSEKYKINSYGVYGFLDHRFKYNVGGSLRLSEASNSWLSLNYTDDLQESGSTKFLTDKRFFQFFEPRLLNISLFHKHITKALGIEHKISNRLTSEAEFAISNITPTYNYGYVLDEKVLNSFHISTAKIAFQWQPFYKTKTLENNTIETVNEFPKITIQYTKSFKDVFKSDFNFSKIDFRTIHQIGDFNKGLTEVTLVAGITGGNVPLTHLYHAYPNNINKETIMQRFSVAGNNSFETMFFNEFFSDKFTTLQIKQYLKPFHISNQFNPQMVLITRYALGDISHPEQHQNVTFSSLEKGYSESGFEINKLLFGFGLSFTYRYGAYHLPEFGDNVAFKFTFNLTL
;
A
#
# COMPACT_ATOMS: atom_id res chain seq x y z
N MET A 1 49.14 13.93 -8.39
CA MET A 1 48.41 14.73 -7.38
C MET A 1 48.20 16.19 -7.77
N LEU A 2 49.17 16.88 -8.39
CA LEU A 2 49.06 18.33 -8.67
C LEU A 2 47.99 18.73 -9.73
N LYS A 3 47.67 17.83 -10.68
CA LYS A 3 46.64 18.10 -11.73
C LYS A 3 45.19 18.12 -11.21
N TYR A 4 44.89 17.39 -10.14
CA TYR A 4 43.53 17.35 -9.57
C TYR A 4 43.25 18.53 -8.62
N VAL A 5 44.29 19.08 -8.00
CA VAL A 5 44.20 20.27 -7.14
C VAL A 5 43.95 21.54 -7.97
N LEU A 6 44.55 21.63 -9.16
CA LEU A 6 44.31 22.75 -10.09
C LEU A 6 42.88 22.75 -10.65
N LEU A 7 42.31 21.57 -10.93
CA LEU A 7 40.93 21.44 -11.39
C LEU A 7 39.93 21.84 -10.30
N PHE A 8 40.21 21.50 -9.04
CA PHE A 8 39.36 21.87 -7.90
C PHE A 8 39.41 23.37 -7.59
N LEU A 9 40.56 24.02 -7.75
CA LEU A 9 40.70 25.49 -7.60
C LEU A 9 40.03 26.27 -8.74
N LEU A 10 40.04 25.74 -9.97
CA LEU A 10 39.35 26.35 -11.13
C LEU A 10 37.82 26.29 -11.00
N VAL A 11 37.27 25.21 -10.44
CA VAL A 11 35.82 25.08 -10.17
C VAL A 11 35.37 26.06 -9.07
N ILE A 12 36.21 26.31 -8.06
CA ILE A 12 35.91 27.30 -7.01
C ILE A 12 35.99 28.73 -7.55
N HIS A 13 36.93 29.05 -8.45
CA HIS A 13 37.02 30.38 -9.07
C HIS A 13 35.89 30.66 -10.07
N PHE A 14 35.40 29.65 -10.81
CA PHE A 14 34.22 29.82 -11.66
C PHE A 14 32.93 30.04 -10.87
N GLY A 15 32.82 29.47 -9.66
CA GLY A 15 31.69 29.69 -8.75
C GLY A 15 31.65 31.11 -8.14
N ILE A 16 32.79 31.79 -8.04
CA ILE A 16 32.88 33.14 -7.45
C ILE A 16 32.75 34.23 -8.53
N ALA A 17 33.19 33.97 -9.77
CA ALA A 17 33.16 34.95 -10.86
C ALA A 17 31.79 35.12 -11.55
N HIS A 18 30.79 34.28 -11.24
CA HIS A 18 29.40 34.42 -11.73
C HIS A 18 28.44 34.93 -10.65
N ALA A 19 28.96 35.61 -9.62
CA ALA A 19 28.14 36.46 -8.77
C ALA A 19 27.64 37.66 -9.61
N GLN A 20 26.57 37.44 -10.38
CA GLN A 20 25.83 38.52 -11.02
C GLN A 20 25.45 39.53 -9.94
N VAL A 21 25.92 40.76 -10.11
CA VAL A 21 25.41 41.92 -9.38
C VAL A 21 23.92 42.01 -9.69
N SER A 22 23.10 41.53 -8.77
CA SER A 22 21.66 41.60 -8.88
C SER A 22 21.26 43.05 -8.66
N TYR A 23 21.12 43.82 -9.75
CA TYR A 23 20.35 45.05 -9.71
C TYR A 23 18.95 44.69 -9.22
N ALA A 24 18.59 45.20 -8.04
CA ALA A 24 17.26 45.05 -7.49
C ALA A 24 16.27 45.81 -8.38
N GLN A 25 15.81 45.18 -9.47
CA GLN A 25 14.49 45.47 -9.97
C GLN A 25 13.50 45.11 -8.86
N PRO A 26 12.45 45.90 -8.62
CA PRO A 26 11.39 45.48 -7.72
C PRO A 26 10.81 44.20 -8.31
N SER A 27 11.24 43.06 -7.78
CA SER A 27 10.59 41.80 -8.03
C SER A 27 9.17 42.01 -7.52
N LEU A 28 8.21 42.08 -8.43
CA LEU A 28 6.84 41.74 -8.11
C LEU A 28 6.95 40.44 -7.32
N LYS A 29 6.76 40.50 -6.00
CA LYS A 29 6.63 39.30 -5.20
C LYS A 29 5.37 38.67 -5.74
N PHE A 30 5.52 37.75 -6.69
CA PHE A 30 4.50 36.77 -6.96
C PHE A 30 4.27 36.12 -5.61
N GLN A 31 3.16 36.49 -4.98
CA GLN A 31 2.71 35.88 -3.76
C GLN A 31 2.43 34.44 -4.16
N ASP A 32 3.40 33.58 -3.87
CA ASP A 32 3.30 32.16 -4.18
C ASP A 32 1.97 31.68 -3.57
N SER A 33 1.09 31.19 -4.43
CA SER A 33 -0.31 30.97 -4.07
C SER A 33 -0.49 29.90 -2.99
N ILE A 34 0.58 29.19 -2.64
CA ILE A 34 0.59 28.05 -1.72
C ILE A 34 1.55 28.33 -0.58
N LYS A 35 1.06 28.28 0.67
CA LYS A 35 1.91 28.45 1.85
C LYS A 35 2.95 27.32 1.91
N LYS A 36 4.22 27.65 2.13
CA LYS A 36 5.35 26.69 2.18
C LYS A 36 5.09 25.46 3.07
N ASN A 37 4.36 25.61 4.18
CA ASN A 37 4.00 24.51 5.08
C ASN A 37 2.90 23.59 4.50
N GLU A 38 1.92 24.14 3.80
CA GLU A 38 0.86 23.37 3.12
C GLU A 38 1.43 22.59 1.94
N LEU A 39 2.39 23.17 1.21
CA LEU A 39 3.12 22.48 0.15
C LEU A 39 3.92 21.29 0.69
N LYS A 40 4.69 21.49 1.78
CA LYS A 40 5.42 20.39 2.45
C LYS A 40 4.49 19.27 2.90
N LYS A 41 3.39 19.62 3.58
CA LYS A 41 2.39 18.64 4.04
C LYS A 41 1.75 17.89 2.87
N SER A 42 1.43 18.60 1.78
CA SER A 42 0.84 18.00 0.59
C SER A 42 1.82 17.04 -0.10
N ILE A 43 3.08 17.43 -0.27
CA ILE A 43 4.12 16.57 -0.85
C ILE A 43 4.38 15.34 0.03
N GLY A 44 4.39 15.50 1.36
CA GLY A 44 4.47 14.38 2.30
C GLY A 44 3.30 13.40 2.14
N ASN A 45 2.11 13.91 1.80
CA ASN A 45 0.95 13.11 1.44
C ASN A 45 0.95 12.67 -0.04
N GLY A 46 1.99 12.97 -0.81
CA GLY A 46 2.11 12.58 -2.22
C GLY A 46 1.30 13.40 -3.20
N TYR A 47 1.03 14.66 -2.88
CA TYR A 47 0.35 15.59 -3.77
C TYR A 47 1.18 16.84 -4.03
N ILE A 48 1.15 17.31 -5.27
CA ILE A 48 1.46 18.70 -5.59
C ILE A 48 0.13 19.43 -5.73
N PRO A 49 -0.27 20.27 -4.75
CA PRO A 49 -1.51 21.00 -4.83
C PRO A 49 -1.39 22.11 -5.88
N THR A 50 -2.47 22.31 -6.62
CA THR A 50 -2.70 23.51 -7.45
C THR A 50 -4.01 24.15 -7.03
N ARG A 51 -4.42 25.23 -7.70
CA ARG A 51 -5.66 25.94 -7.34
C ARG A 51 -6.90 25.04 -7.30
N TYR A 52 -7.06 24.16 -8.29
CA TYR A 52 -8.27 23.35 -8.44
C TYR A 52 -8.03 21.83 -8.40
N PHE A 53 -6.76 21.41 -8.48
CA PHE A 53 -6.40 20.01 -8.64
C PHE A 53 -5.16 19.67 -7.82
N ASN A 54 -5.13 18.49 -7.23
CA ASN A 54 -3.97 17.95 -6.54
C ASN A 54 -3.34 16.86 -7.41
N PHE A 55 -2.18 17.14 -7.98
CA PHE A 55 -1.42 16.16 -8.78
C PHE A 55 -0.89 15.05 -7.88
N ASP A 56 -1.26 13.81 -8.18
CA ASP A 56 -0.89 12.64 -7.42
C ASP A 56 0.48 12.11 -7.87
N LEU A 57 1.47 12.25 -6.98
CA LEU A 57 2.85 11.86 -7.22
C LEU A 57 3.03 10.34 -7.33
N ARG A 58 2.05 9.53 -6.91
CA ARG A 58 2.12 8.06 -7.02
C ARG A 58 2.27 7.58 -8.45
N TYR A 59 1.78 8.32 -9.43
CA TYR A 59 1.74 7.86 -10.81
C TYR A 59 2.96 8.28 -11.64
N LEU A 60 3.82 9.15 -11.10
CA LEU A 60 4.94 9.71 -11.86
C LEU A 60 5.88 8.64 -12.37
N ILE A 61 6.44 7.82 -11.47
CA ILE A 61 7.37 6.74 -11.82
C ILE A 61 7.19 5.60 -10.82
N LYS A 62 6.95 4.40 -11.32
CA LYS A 62 7.01 3.12 -10.60
C LYS A 62 7.75 2.10 -11.45
N TYR A 63 8.10 0.98 -10.83
CA TYR A 63 8.61 -0.18 -11.55
C TYR A 63 7.98 -1.46 -11.01
N ASN A 64 7.66 -2.39 -11.90
CA ASN A 64 7.44 -3.79 -11.57
C ASN A 64 7.94 -4.68 -12.72
N GLN A 65 8.10 -5.97 -12.45
CA GLN A 65 8.62 -6.93 -13.43
C GLN A 65 7.71 -7.13 -14.65
N TYR A 66 6.40 -6.88 -14.52
CA TYR A 66 5.45 -7.08 -15.61
C TYR A 66 5.38 -5.88 -16.56
N GLU A 67 5.33 -4.66 -16.02
CA GLU A 67 5.19 -3.40 -16.77
C GLU A 67 6.53 -2.73 -17.08
N GLY A 68 7.61 -3.17 -16.44
CA GLY A 68 8.90 -2.46 -16.47
C GLY A 68 8.77 -1.11 -15.77
N ILE A 69 9.32 -0.06 -16.39
CA ILE A 69 9.04 1.31 -15.95
C ILE A 69 7.57 1.61 -16.23
N ARG A 70 6.87 2.11 -15.22
CA ARG A 70 5.49 2.59 -15.30
C ARG A 70 5.49 4.08 -14.98
N SER A 71 5.09 4.91 -15.93
CA SER A 71 5.06 6.36 -15.74
C SER A 71 3.77 6.96 -16.25
N GLY A 72 3.32 8.03 -15.60
CA GLY A 72 2.17 8.78 -16.02
C GLY A 72 1.80 9.89 -15.06
N ILE A 73 0.55 10.29 -15.15
CA ILE A 73 0.00 11.40 -14.39
C ILE A 73 -1.32 10.98 -13.77
N GLY A 74 -1.63 11.58 -12.63
CA GLY A 74 -2.94 11.45 -12.04
C GLY A 74 -3.19 12.53 -11.02
N GLY A 75 -4.39 12.52 -10.47
CA GLY A 75 -4.76 13.38 -9.38
C GLY A 75 -6.26 13.51 -9.21
N ILE A 76 -6.62 14.46 -8.36
CA ILE A 76 -7.98 14.64 -7.88
C ILE A 76 -8.29 16.13 -7.73
N THR A 77 -9.51 16.54 -8.08
CA THR A 77 -9.98 17.90 -7.81
C THR A 77 -10.10 18.14 -6.31
N ASN A 78 -9.94 19.40 -5.88
CA ASN A 78 -10.02 19.79 -4.47
C ASN A 78 -11.26 20.65 -4.19
N ASP A 79 -11.44 21.06 -2.92
CA ASP A 79 -12.64 21.79 -2.50
C ASP A 79 -12.76 23.18 -3.15
N ALA A 80 -11.65 23.77 -3.61
CA ALA A 80 -11.67 25.02 -4.38
C ALA A 80 -12.21 24.84 -5.80
N PHE A 81 -12.16 23.63 -6.38
CA PHE A 81 -12.88 23.30 -7.60
C PHE A 81 -14.37 23.12 -7.31
N SER A 82 -14.70 22.31 -6.31
CA SER A 82 -16.06 22.16 -5.81
C SER A 82 -16.09 21.41 -4.49
N GLU A 83 -16.90 21.90 -3.55
CA GLU A 83 -17.23 21.17 -2.32
C GLU A 83 -18.26 20.04 -2.54
N LYS A 84 -18.93 20.01 -3.70
CA LYS A 84 -20.00 19.06 -4.03
C LYS A 84 -19.56 17.97 -5.00
N TYR A 85 -18.59 18.25 -5.86
CA TYR A 85 -18.13 17.34 -6.91
C TYR A 85 -16.63 17.08 -6.80
N LYS A 86 -16.24 15.82 -6.92
CA LYS A 86 -14.84 15.42 -7.04
C LYS A 86 -14.64 14.61 -8.30
N ILE A 87 -13.55 14.85 -9.00
CA ILE A 87 -13.11 14.06 -10.14
C ILE A 87 -11.73 13.53 -9.81
N ASN A 88 -11.55 12.21 -9.90
CA ASN A 88 -10.27 11.54 -9.78
C ASN A 88 -9.94 10.85 -11.09
N SER A 89 -8.69 10.98 -11.53
CA SER A 89 -8.25 10.30 -12.74
C SER A 89 -6.76 10.05 -12.69
N TYR A 90 -6.33 8.97 -13.34
CA TYR A 90 -4.93 8.77 -13.69
C TYR A 90 -4.83 8.06 -15.02
N GLY A 91 -3.72 8.29 -15.70
CA GLY A 91 -3.31 7.57 -16.90
C GLY A 91 -1.81 7.29 -16.82
N VAL A 92 -1.44 6.04 -17.05
CA VAL A 92 -0.06 5.57 -16.98
C VAL A 92 0.24 4.63 -18.14
N TYR A 93 1.51 4.56 -18.52
CA TYR A 93 2.02 3.68 -19.56
C TYR A 93 3.08 2.75 -18.97
N GLY A 94 2.93 1.44 -19.22
CA GLY A 94 3.95 0.44 -18.94
C GLY A 94 4.85 0.26 -20.16
N PHE A 95 6.15 0.46 -20.00
CA PHE A 95 7.10 0.43 -21.10
C PHE A 95 7.48 -0.99 -21.55
N LEU A 96 7.31 -2.00 -20.69
CA LEU A 96 7.58 -3.40 -21.03
C LEU A 96 6.37 -4.10 -21.63
N ASP A 97 5.16 -3.84 -21.10
CA ASP A 97 3.92 -4.44 -21.62
C ASP A 97 3.28 -3.63 -22.75
N HIS A 98 3.84 -2.45 -23.06
CA HIS A 98 3.39 -1.51 -24.08
C HIS A 98 1.91 -1.12 -23.99
N ARG A 99 1.35 -1.04 -22.77
CA ARG A 99 -0.08 -0.75 -22.56
C ARG A 99 -0.32 0.47 -21.68
N PHE A 100 -1.28 1.28 -22.13
CA PHE A 100 -1.90 2.29 -21.30
C PHE A 100 -2.85 1.64 -20.28
N LYS A 101 -2.84 2.19 -19.08
CA LYS A 101 -3.72 1.83 -17.95
C LYS A 101 -4.24 3.10 -17.33
N TYR A 102 -5.49 3.10 -16.88
CA TYR A 102 -6.13 4.32 -16.45
C TYR A 102 -7.30 4.08 -15.52
N ASN A 103 -7.65 5.12 -14.78
CA ASN A 103 -8.89 5.22 -14.03
C ASN A 103 -9.53 6.57 -14.30
N VAL A 104 -10.84 6.58 -14.40
CA VAL A 104 -11.65 7.80 -14.39
C VAL A 104 -12.77 7.60 -13.39
N GLY A 105 -12.86 8.53 -12.45
CA GLY A 105 -13.83 8.50 -11.37
C GLY A 105 -14.44 9.87 -11.11
N GLY A 106 -15.69 9.85 -10.67
CA GLY A 106 -16.43 11.03 -10.25
C GLY A 106 -17.21 10.74 -8.97
N SER A 107 -17.22 11.70 -8.05
CA SER A 107 -17.94 11.60 -6.79
C SER A 107 -18.82 12.82 -6.55
N LEU A 108 -20.04 12.57 -6.06
CA LEU A 108 -21.02 13.55 -5.65
C LEU A 108 -21.18 13.51 -4.14
N ARG A 109 -21.05 14.67 -3.48
CA ARG A 109 -21.34 14.81 -2.06
C ARG A 109 -22.85 14.81 -1.85
N LEU A 110 -23.36 13.81 -1.14
CA LEU A 110 -24.77 13.70 -0.78
C LEU A 110 -25.09 14.48 0.50
N SER A 111 -24.16 14.50 1.45
CA SER A 111 -24.35 15.15 2.74
C SER A 111 -23.02 15.61 3.33
N GLU A 112 -22.99 16.86 3.78
CA GLU A 112 -21.85 17.44 4.47
C GLU A 112 -21.71 16.91 5.90
N ALA A 113 -22.81 16.89 6.66
CA ALA A 113 -22.83 16.53 8.06
C ALA A 113 -22.34 15.09 8.32
N SER A 114 -22.71 14.16 7.43
CA SER A 114 -22.33 12.75 7.49
C SER A 114 -21.18 12.41 6.52
N ASN A 115 -20.47 13.42 5.99
CA ASN A 115 -19.40 13.29 4.99
C ASN A 115 -19.69 12.19 3.94
N SER A 116 -20.86 12.25 3.33
CA SER A 116 -21.36 11.17 2.47
C SER A 116 -21.09 11.45 1.01
N TRP A 117 -20.49 10.48 0.34
CA TRP A 117 -20.06 10.60 -1.05
C TRP A 117 -20.56 9.40 -1.84
N LEU A 118 -21.29 9.66 -2.92
CA LEU A 118 -21.60 8.69 -3.96
C LEU A 118 -20.50 8.78 -5.02
N SER A 119 -19.94 7.65 -5.44
CA SER A 119 -18.80 7.61 -6.35
C SER A 119 -19.03 6.59 -7.47
N LEU A 120 -18.63 6.95 -8.68
CA LEU A 120 -18.64 6.07 -9.85
C LEU A 120 -17.22 6.03 -10.41
N ASN A 121 -16.69 4.83 -10.62
CA ASN A 121 -15.33 4.63 -11.10
C ASN A 121 -15.29 3.63 -12.27
N TYR A 122 -14.45 3.91 -13.25
CA TYR A 122 -14.02 2.98 -14.29
C TYR A 122 -12.50 2.81 -14.18
N THR A 123 -12.01 1.59 -14.11
CA THR A 123 -10.58 1.28 -14.01
C THR A 123 -10.21 0.20 -15.01
N ASP A 124 -9.13 0.39 -15.77
CA ASP A 124 -8.41 -0.63 -16.54
C ASP A 124 -6.95 -0.62 -16.08
N ASP A 125 -6.59 -1.58 -15.23
CA ASP A 125 -5.26 -1.63 -14.61
C ASP A 125 -4.87 -3.07 -14.19
N LEU A 126 -3.74 -3.19 -13.49
CA LEU A 126 -3.23 -4.41 -12.89
C LEU A 126 -3.41 -4.40 -11.37
N GLN A 127 -3.69 -5.58 -10.82
CA GLN A 127 -3.71 -5.82 -9.40
C GLN A 127 -2.97 -7.11 -9.05
N GLU A 128 -2.25 -7.11 -7.92
CA GLU A 128 -1.64 -8.31 -7.34
C GLU A 128 -2.71 -9.35 -6.98
N SER A 129 -2.55 -10.57 -7.47
CA SER A 129 -3.45 -11.68 -7.17
C SER A 129 -3.32 -12.10 -5.71
N GLY A 130 -4.45 -12.30 -5.02
CA GLY A 130 -4.47 -12.72 -3.61
C GLY A 130 -4.34 -11.57 -2.60
N SER A 131 -4.19 -10.34 -3.09
CA SER A 131 -4.09 -9.15 -2.23
C SER A 131 -5.45 -8.76 -1.63
N THR A 132 -5.45 -8.37 -0.36
CA THR A 132 -6.66 -7.94 0.36
C THR A 132 -6.68 -6.42 0.50
N LYS A 133 -7.68 -5.78 -0.11
CA LYS A 133 -7.94 -4.34 0.01
C LYS A 133 -9.21 -4.12 0.82
N PHE A 134 -9.14 -3.28 1.85
CA PHE A 134 -10.32 -2.83 2.56
C PHE A 134 -10.83 -1.54 1.91
N LEU A 135 -12.13 -1.42 1.68
CA LEU A 135 -12.74 -0.20 1.13
C LEU A 135 -12.37 1.05 1.95
N THR A 136 -12.52 0.92 3.29
CA THR A 136 -12.21 1.99 4.25
C THR A 136 -10.72 2.37 4.36
N ASP A 137 -9.82 1.71 3.61
CA ASP A 137 -8.41 2.07 3.64
C ASP A 137 -8.18 3.46 3.06
N LYS A 138 -7.60 4.32 3.89
CA LYS A 138 -7.14 5.62 3.43
C LYS A 138 -5.98 5.43 2.44
N ARG A 139 -5.96 6.30 1.44
CA ARG A 139 -4.84 6.42 0.51
C ARG A 139 -3.51 6.55 1.27
N PHE A 140 -2.59 5.62 1.00
CA PHE A 140 -1.19 5.70 1.42
C PHE A 140 -0.32 6.18 0.24
N PHE A 141 0.70 6.98 0.54
CA PHE A 141 1.69 7.44 -0.42
C PHE A 141 3.09 6.97 -0.01
N GLN A 142 3.80 6.38 -0.96
CA GLN A 142 5.22 6.10 -0.85
C GLN A 142 5.88 6.42 -2.19
N PHE A 143 7.00 7.13 -2.18
CA PHE A 143 7.75 7.44 -3.39
C PHE A 143 8.32 6.20 -4.07
N PHE A 144 8.63 5.17 -3.29
CA PHE A 144 9.21 3.93 -3.75
C PHE A 144 8.49 2.79 -3.05
N GLU A 145 7.92 1.85 -3.81
CA GLU A 145 7.25 0.66 -3.31
C GLU A 145 8.09 -0.59 -3.63
N PRO A 146 9.02 -0.97 -2.76
CA PRO A 146 10.03 -2.00 -3.08
C PRO A 146 9.44 -3.39 -3.32
N ARG A 147 8.36 -3.74 -2.60
CA ARG A 147 7.65 -5.01 -2.80
C ARG A 147 7.17 -5.15 -4.25
N LEU A 148 6.72 -4.03 -4.84
CA LEU A 148 6.19 -3.98 -6.21
C LEU A 148 7.22 -4.46 -7.26
N LEU A 149 8.52 -4.31 -6.98
CA LEU A 149 9.60 -4.79 -7.86
C LEU A 149 9.62 -6.31 -8.02
N ASN A 150 9.01 -7.05 -7.11
CA ASN A 150 9.19 -8.51 -6.99
C ASN A 150 7.88 -9.29 -7.05
N ILE A 151 6.74 -8.61 -7.04
CA ILE A 151 5.46 -9.25 -7.31
C ILE A 151 5.49 -9.79 -8.73
N SER A 152 5.14 -11.07 -8.89
CA SER A 152 5.11 -11.74 -10.19
C SER A 152 3.69 -12.10 -10.65
N LEU A 153 2.74 -12.30 -9.72
CA LEU A 153 1.36 -12.65 -10.05
C LEU A 153 0.46 -11.41 -10.05
N PHE A 154 0.28 -10.84 -11.24
CA PHE A 154 -0.72 -9.81 -11.49
C PHE A 154 -1.91 -10.37 -12.24
N HIS A 155 -3.04 -9.71 -12.12
CA HIS A 155 -4.17 -9.85 -13.03
C HIS A 155 -4.59 -8.49 -13.55
N LYS A 156 -4.92 -8.46 -14.85
CA LYS A 156 -5.61 -7.34 -15.47
C LYS A 156 -7.04 -7.33 -14.98
N HIS A 157 -7.56 -6.15 -14.73
CA HIS A 157 -8.97 -5.99 -14.42
C HIS A 157 -9.53 -4.74 -15.10
N ILE A 158 -10.70 -4.91 -15.73
CA ILE A 158 -11.55 -3.80 -16.15
C ILE A 158 -12.74 -3.77 -15.19
N THR A 159 -12.77 -2.78 -14.31
CA THR A 159 -13.75 -2.69 -13.22
C THR A 159 -14.59 -1.43 -13.36
N LYS A 160 -15.92 -1.59 -13.27
CA LYS A 160 -16.87 -0.49 -13.07
C LYS A 160 -17.43 -0.61 -11.67
N ALA A 161 -17.29 0.43 -10.85
CA ALA A 161 -17.69 0.42 -9.45
C ALA A 161 -18.57 1.61 -9.12
N LEU A 162 -19.67 1.34 -8.40
CA LEU A 162 -20.53 2.32 -7.76
C LEU A 162 -20.36 2.18 -6.24
N GLY A 163 -19.83 3.22 -5.60
CA GLY A 163 -19.53 3.22 -4.17
C GLY A 163 -20.29 4.31 -3.43
N ILE A 164 -20.66 4.05 -2.17
CA ILE A 164 -21.15 5.05 -1.23
C ILE A 164 -20.32 5.01 0.05
N GLU A 165 -19.67 6.13 0.34
CA GLU A 165 -19.04 6.37 1.64
C GLU A 165 -20.03 7.13 2.52
N HIS A 166 -20.17 6.70 3.78
CA HIS A 166 -21.04 7.36 4.75
C HIS A 166 -20.43 7.30 6.15
N LYS A 167 -20.30 8.44 6.80
CA LYS A 167 -19.83 8.55 8.17
C LYS A 167 -21.03 8.48 9.12
N ILE A 168 -21.30 7.29 9.66
CA ILE A 168 -22.39 7.04 10.62
C ILE A 168 -22.20 7.87 11.89
N SER A 169 -20.95 7.95 12.38
CA SER A 169 -20.58 8.83 13.49
C SER A 169 -19.11 9.23 13.40
N ASN A 170 -18.66 10.12 14.30
CA ASN A 170 -17.24 10.43 14.45
C ASN A 170 -16.35 9.21 14.73
N ARG A 171 -16.94 8.11 15.21
CA ARG A 171 -16.23 6.86 15.56
C ARG A 171 -16.44 5.75 14.54
N LEU A 172 -17.40 5.86 13.64
CA LEU A 172 -17.82 4.77 12.76
C LEU A 172 -18.02 5.29 11.34
N THR A 173 -17.17 4.82 10.43
CA THR A 173 -17.32 5.04 8.99
C THR A 173 -17.79 3.75 8.34
N SER A 174 -18.69 3.88 7.38
CA SER A 174 -19.16 2.78 6.53
C SER A 174 -18.91 3.09 5.07
N GLU A 175 -18.65 2.06 4.29
CA GLU A 175 -18.53 2.15 2.84
C GLU A 175 -19.20 0.93 2.21
N ALA A 176 -19.97 1.14 1.16
CA ALA A 176 -20.54 0.05 0.37
C ALA A 176 -20.21 0.24 -1.10
N GLU A 177 -19.91 -0.85 -1.80
CA GLU A 177 -19.52 -0.84 -3.21
C GLU A 177 -20.26 -1.96 -3.95
N PHE A 178 -20.80 -1.64 -5.12
CA PHE A 178 -21.16 -2.64 -6.13
C PHE A 178 -20.20 -2.50 -7.31
N ALA A 179 -19.57 -3.60 -7.70
CA ALA A 179 -18.57 -3.61 -8.76
C ALA A 179 -18.78 -4.77 -9.72
N ILE A 180 -18.60 -4.50 -11.02
CA ILE A 180 -18.51 -5.50 -12.08
C ILE A 180 -17.09 -5.47 -12.65
N SER A 181 -16.43 -6.62 -12.71
CA SER A 181 -15.03 -6.74 -13.07
C SER A 181 -14.80 -7.84 -14.09
N ASN A 182 -14.11 -7.51 -15.19
CA ASN A 182 -13.56 -8.50 -16.12
C ASN A 182 -12.11 -8.74 -15.74
N ILE A 183 -11.74 -9.97 -15.43
CA ILE A 183 -10.44 -10.31 -14.84
C ILE A 183 -9.70 -11.28 -15.75
N THR A 184 -8.43 -10.97 -15.98
CA THR A 184 -7.53 -11.79 -16.78
C THR A 184 -6.16 -11.87 -16.10
N PRO A 185 -5.84 -12.98 -15.43
CA PRO A 185 -4.49 -13.26 -14.93
C PRO A 185 -3.43 -13.05 -16.02
N THR A 186 -2.28 -12.50 -15.64
CA THR A 186 -1.16 -12.27 -16.57
C THR A 186 -0.18 -13.44 -16.64
N TYR A 187 -0.47 -14.50 -15.90
CA TYR A 187 0.27 -15.76 -15.80
C TYR A 187 -0.60 -16.92 -16.26
N ASN A 188 0.01 -18.07 -16.55
CA ASN A 188 -0.73 -19.27 -16.94
C ASN A 188 -1.56 -19.76 -15.76
N TYR A 189 -2.87 -19.56 -15.82
CA TYR A 189 -3.79 -19.93 -14.75
C TYR A 189 -5.10 -20.40 -15.34
N GLY A 190 -5.61 -21.51 -14.80
CA GLY A 190 -6.94 -22.01 -15.08
C GLY A 190 -7.66 -22.33 -13.78
N TYR A 191 -8.89 -21.85 -13.62
CA TYR A 191 -9.75 -22.27 -12.52
C TYR A 191 -10.76 -23.31 -13.00
N VAL A 192 -10.81 -24.46 -12.35
CA VAL A 192 -11.79 -25.51 -12.68
C VAL A 192 -13.13 -25.19 -12.01
N LEU A 193 -14.13 -24.85 -12.81
CA LEU A 193 -15.49 -24.59 -12.38
C LEU A 193 -16.45 -25.43 -13.23
N ASP A 194 -17.26 -26.29 -12.60
CA ASP A 194 -18.26 -27.11 -13.28
C ASP A 194 -17.68 -27.87 -14.50
N GLU A 195 -16.53 -28.54 -14.31
CA GLU A 195 -15.75 -29.27 -15.33
C GLU A 195 -15.16 -28.42 -16.48
N LYS A 196 -15.28 -27.09 -16.41
CA LYS A 196 -14.69 -26.15 -17.36
C LYS A 196 -13.51 -25.44 -16.74
N VAL A 197 -12.48 -25.20 -17.53
CA VAL A 197 -11.32 -24.40 -17.11
C VAL A 197 -11.54 -22.95 -17.54
N LEU A 198 -11.56 -22.04 -16.56
CA LEU A 198 -11.68 -20.60 -16.76
C LEU A 198 -10.32 -19.93 -16.62
N ASN A 199 -9.82 -19.36 -17.71
CA ASN A 199 -8.55 -18.61 -17.74
C ASN A 199 -8.77 -17.10 -17.63
N SER A 200 -10.00 -16.65 -17.86
CA SER A 200 -10.48 -15.29 -17.67
C SER A 200 -11.91 -15.37 -17.17
N PHE A 201 -12.33 -14.41 -16.36
CA PHE A 201 -13.63 -14.50 -15.71
C PHE A 201 -14.22 -13.14 -15.38
N HIS A 202 -15.54 -13.12 -15.28
CA HIS A 202 -16.37 -11.98 -14.93
C HIS A 202 -16.85 -12.14 -13.49
N ILE A 203 -16.75 -11.09 -12.70
CA ILE A 203 -17.18 -11.11 -11.30
C ILE A 203 -18.02 -9.87 -11.01
N SER A 204 -19.22 -10.10 -10.48
CA SER A 204 -20.10 -9.08 -9.94
C SER A 204 -20.12 -9.17 -8.42
N THR A 205 -19.59 -8.16 -7.73
CA THR A 205 -19.49 -8.15 -6.26
C THR A 205 -20.28 -7.01 -5.64
N ALA A 206 -20.94 -7.28 -4.50
CA ALA A 206 -21.32 -6.27 -3.53
C ALA A 206 -20.41 -6.38 -2.31
N LYS A 207 -19.95 -5.24 -1.80
CA LYS A 207 -19.11 -5.13 -0.61
C LYS A 207 -19.73 -4.15 0.36
N ILE A 208 -19.62 -4.44 1.65
CA ILE A 208 -19.91 -3.50 2.73
C ILE A 208 -18.80 -3.58 3.75
N ALA A 209 -18.29 -2.42 4.16
CA ALA A 209 -17.20 -2.29 5.10
C ALA A 209 -17.55 -1.30 6.20
N PHE A 210 -17.08 -1.60 7.41
CA PHE A 210 -17.20 -0.72 8.57
C PHE A 210 -15.83 -0.55 9.19
N GLN A 211 -15.46 0.69 9.50
CA GLN A 211 -14.29 1.01 10.29
C GLN A 211 -14.72 1.73 11.57
N TRP A 212 -14.42 1.11 12.70
CA TRP A 212 -14.74 1.59 14.03
C TRP A 212 -13.47 2.03 14.78
N GLN A 213 -13.54 3.21 15.38
CA GLN A 213 -12.50 3.85 16.19
C GLN A 213 -13.13 4.30 17.51
N PRO A 214 -13.26 3.42 18.52
CA PRO A 214 -14.06 3.66 19.73
C PRO A 214 -13.64 4.91 20.51
N PHE A 215 -12.35 5.24 20.51
CA PHE A 215 -11.79 6.33 21.29
C PHE A 215 -11.48 7.57 20.45
N TYR A 216 -12.08 7.72 19.27
CA TYR A 216 -11.85 8.89 18.42
C TYR A 216 -12.01 10.22 19.19
N LYS A 217 -10.98 11.09 19.13
CA LYS A 217 -10.98 12.46 19.65
C LYS A 217 -10.47 13.44 18.61
N THR A 218 -11.08 14.63 18.59
CA THR A 218 -10.61 15.79 17.82
C THR A 218 -9.93 16.78 18.76
N LYS A 219 -8.75 17.26 18.39
CA LYS A 219 -8.10 18.41 19.03
C LYS A 219 -8.20 19.60 18.09
N THR A 220 -8.71 20.72 18.58
CA THR A 220 -8.65 22.00 17.85
C THR A 220 -7.35 22.69 18.21
N LEU A 221 -6.51 22.97 17.20
CA LEU A 221 -5.27 23.73 17.34
C LEU A 221 -5.56 25.23 17.37
N GLU A 222 -4.60 26.02 17.88
CA GLU A 222 -4.70 27.49 18.05
C GLU A 222 -5.03 28.27 16.76
N ASN A 223 -4.83 27.65 15.60
CA ASN A 223 -5.13 28.21 14.28
C ASN A 223 -6.50 27.73 13.70
N ASN A 224 -7.41 27.26 14.55
CA ASN A 224 -8.70 26.63 14.17
C ASN A 224 -8.55 25.37 13.29
N THR A 225 -7.36 24.77 13.20
CA THR A 225 -7.20 23.50 12.48
C THR A 225 -7.57 22.35 13.41
N ILE A 226 -8.47 21.47 12.97
CA ILE A 226 -8.82 20.27 13.73
C ILE A 226 -7.80 19.17 13.41
N GLU A 227 -7.02 18.76 14.40
CA GLU A 227 -6.18 17.58 14.34
C GLU A 227 -6.92 16.37 14.91
N THR A 228 -7.03 15.32 14.11
CA THR A 228 -7.54 14.03 14.57
C THR A 228 -6.44 13.30 15.33
N VAL A 229 -6.66 13.02 16.61
CA VAL A 229 -5.79 12.10 17.34
C VAL A 229 -6.15 10.69 16.89
N ASN A 230 -5.21 10.00 16.25
CA ASN A 230 -5.36 8.60 15.89
C ASN A 230 -5.39 7.76 17.18
N GLU A 231 -6.58 7.53 17.74
CA GLU A 231 -6.74 6.62 18.88
C GLU A 231 -6.99 5.19 18.39
N PHE A 232 -6.55 4.23 19.21
CA PHE A 232 -6.55 2.80 18.92
C PHE A 232 -7.36 2.05 19.99
N PRO A 233 -8.00 0.91 19.67
CA PRO A 233 -7.84 0.15 18.44
C PRO A 233 -8.59 0.76 17.25
N LYS A 234 -8.10 0.48 16.05
CA LYS A 234 -8.84 0.64 14.80
C LYS A 234 -9.35 -0.73 14.41
N ILE A 235 -10.65 -0.89 14.22
CA ILE A 235 -11.27 -2.16 13.88
C ILE A 235 -11.96 -1.99 12.53
N THR A 236 -11.62 -2.82 11.56
CA THR A 236 -12.25 -2.87 10.24
C THR A 236 -12.85 -4.25 10.04
N ILE A 237 -14.10 -4.30 9.61
CA ILE A 237 -14.75 -5.50 9.10
C ILE A 237 -15.29 -5.22 7.70
N GLN A 238 -15.16 -6.17 6.80
CA GLN A 238 -15.65 -6.08 5.44
C GLN A 238 -16.28 -7.40 5.04
N TYR A 239 -17.46 -7.33 4.44
CA TYR A 239 -18.13 -8.46 3.83
C TYR A 239 -18.20 -8.24 2.33
N THR A 240 -17.82 -9.25 1.57
CA THR A 240 -17.93 -9.29 0.11
C THR A 240 -18.84 -10.44 -0.30
N LYS A 241 -19.78 -10.21 -1.20
CA LYS A 241 -20.58 -11.24 -1.86
C LYS A 241 -20.44 -11.11 -3.37
N SER A 242 -20.02 -12.18 -4.02
CA SER A 242 -20.11 -12.34 -5.47
C SER A 242 -21.43 -13.02 -5.83
N PHE A 243 -22.03 -12.60 -6.95
CA PHE A 243 -23.29 -13.13 -7.45
C PHE A 243 -23.05 -13.77 -8.81
N LYS A 244 -23.36 -15.07 -8.97
CA LYS A 244 -23.35 -15.74 -10.29
C LYS A 244 -24.49 -15.20 -11.16
N ASP A 245 -24.30 -15.17 -12.47
CA ASP A 245 -25.26 -14.76 -13.52
C ASP A 245 -25.65 -13.27 -13.52
N VAL A 246 -25.45 -12.54 -12.42
CA VAL A 246 -25.61 -11.08 -12.38
C VAL A 246 -24.51 -10.43 -13.23
N PHE A 247 -24.90 -9.73 -14.29
CA PHE A 247 -23.99 -9.20 -15.33
C PHE A 247 -23.03 -10.27 -15.91
N LYS A 248 -23.51 -11.50 -16.09
CA LYS A 248 -22.72 -12.64 -16.62
C LYS A 248 -21.52 -13.02 -15.74
N SER A 249 -21.60 -12.78 -14.44
CA SER A 249 -20.58 -13.18 -13.48
C SER A 249 -20.50 -14.69 -13.35
N ASP A 250 -19.29 -15.24 -13.37
CA ASP A 250 -19.02 -16.68 -13.34
C ASP A 250 -19.11 -17.25 -11.91
N PHE A 251 -18.86 -16.41 -10.90
CA PHE A 251 -18.58 -16.84 -9.54
C PHE A 251 -19.66 -16.47 -8.52
N ASN A 252 -19.92 -17.39 -7.58
CA ASN A 252 -20.71 -17.16 -6.38
C ASN A 252 -19.89 -17.55 -5.14
N PHE A 253 -19.34 -16.54 -4.48
CA PHE A 253 -18.60 -16.71 -3.24
C PHE A 253 -18.89 -15.59 -2.25
N SER A 254 -18.55 -15.80 -1.00
CA SER A 254 -18.56 -14.78 0.05
C SER A 254 -17.20 -14.65 0.68
N LYS A 255 -16.86 -13.46 1.17
CA LYS A 255 -15.67 -13.20 1.99
C LYS A 255 -16.04 -12.40 3.22
N ILE A 256 -15.45 -12.72 4.36
CA ILE A 256 -15.44 -11.89 5.55
C ILE A 256 -13.98 -11.56 5.84
N ASP A 257 -13.64 -10.27 5.76
CA ASP A 257 -12.32 -9.75 6.08
C ASP A 257 -12.39 -8.97 7.39
N PHE A 258 -11.43 -9.19 8.28
CA PHE A 258 -11.29 -8.50 9.55
C PHE A 258 -9.87 -7.96 9.69
N ARG A 259 -9.75 -6.76 10.24
CA ARG A 259 -8.47 -6.20 10.64
C ARG A 259 -8.63 -5.40 11.91
N THR A 260 -7.73 -5.59 12.86
CA THR A 260 -7.55 -4.64 13.96
C THR A 260 -6.10 -4.24 14.10
N ILE A 261 -5.90 -2.96 14.39
CA ILE A 261 -4.62 -2.38 14.75
C ILE A 261 -4.78 -1.80 16.14
N HIS A 262 -3.88 -2.15 17.05
CA HIS A 262 -3.82 -1.60 18.39
C HIS A 262 -2.42 -1.07 18.66
N GLN A 263 -2.34 0.10 19.28
CA GLN A 263 -1.07 0.72 19.65
C GLN A 263 -1.09 1.06 21.14
N ILE A 264 -0.04 0.69 21.85
CA ILE A 264 0.11 0.90 23.30
C ILE A 264 1.44 1.60 23.54
N GLY A 265 1.41 2.74 24.21
CA GLY A 265 2.60 3.52 24.54
C GLY A 265 2.78 4.76 23.68
N ASP A 266 4.01 5.25 23.60
CA ASP A 266 4.38 6.50 22.94
C ASP A 266 5.67 6.30 22.14
N PHE A 267 5.70 6.78 20.89
CA PHE A 267 6.85 6.60 20.00
C PHE A 267 8.20 7.03 20.60
N ASN A 268 8.23 8.01 21.50
CA ASN A 268 9.44 8.51 22.15
C ASN A 268 9.82 7.74 23.42
N LYS A 269 8.88 7.00 24.03
CA LYS A 269 9.11 6.24 25.27
C LYS A 269 9.16 4.73 25.06
N GLY A 270 8.65 4.27 23.92
CA GLY A 270 8.43 2.87 23.60
C GLY A 270 6.97 2.67 23.18
N LEU A 271 6.77 1.97 22.07
CA LEU A 271 5.46 1.74 21.48
C LEU A 271 5.34 0.27 21.09
N THR A 272 4.25 -0.36 21.47
CA THR A 272 3.86 -1.68 20.94
C THR A 272 2.76 -1.47 19.93
N GLU A 273 2.96 -1.96 18.71
CA GLU A 273 1.92 -2.06 17.69
C GLU A 273 1.55 -3.53 17.48
N VAL A 274 0.27 -3.84 17.58
CA VAL A 274 -0.29 -5.16 17.33
C VAL A 274 -1.26 -5.05 16.16
N THR A 275 -1.00 -5.78 15.09
CA THR A 275 -1.88 -5.89 13.92
C THR A 275 -2.36 -7.32 13.78
N LEU A 276 -3.67 -7.50 13.77
CA LEU A 276 -4.33 -8.76 13.49
C LEU A 276 -5.15 -8.58 12.20
N VAL A 277 -4.92 -9.43 11.21
CA VAL A 277 -5.73 -9.50 9.98
C VAL A 277 -6.24 -10.92 9.86
N ALA A 278 -7.51 -11.10 9.58
CA ALA A 278 -8.10 -12.40 9.32
C ALA A 278 -9.04 -12.32 8.12
N GLY A 279 -9.19 -13.44 7.42
CA GLY A 279 -10.09 -13.55 6.29
C GLY A 279 -10.59 -14.97 6.16
N ILE A 280 -11.85 -15.12 5.77
CA ILE A 280 -12.44 -16.41 5.41
C ILE A 280 -13.30 -16.23 4.19
N THR A 281 -13.21 -17.18 3.27
CA THR A 281 -14.04 -17.25 2.08
C THR A 281 -14.94 -18.49 2.11
N GLY A 282 -16.02 -18.44 1.34
CA GLY A 282 -16.90 -19.59 1.14
C GLY A 282 -17.44 -19.60 -0.29
N GLY A 283 -17.53 -20.80 -0.88
CA GLY A 283 -17.89 -21.00 -2.29
C GLY A 283 -16.67 -21.12 -3.20
N ASN A 284 -16.90 -20.99 -4.51
CA ASN A 284 -15.86 -21.12 -5.53
C ASN A 284 -15.12 -19.78 -5.68
N VAL A 285 -13.83 -19.73 -5.33
CA VAL A 285 -13.06 -18.48 -5.28
C VAL A 285 -11.82 -18.64 -6.16
N PRO A 286 -11.62 -17.80 -7.20
CA PRO A 286 -10.40 -17.86 -8.00
C PRO A 286 -9.19 -17.34 -7.21
N LEU A 287 -7.98 -17.73 -7.60
CA LEU A 287 -6.72 -17.33 -6.96
C LEU A 287 -6.58 -15.80 -6.79
N THR A 288 -7.11 -15.03 -7.74
CA THR A 288 -7.11 -13.55 -7.68
C THR A 288 -7.82 -13.01 -6.44
N HIS A 289 -8.77 -13.76 -5.88
CA HIS A 289 -9.61 -13.41 -4.73
C HIS A 289 -9.33 -14.25 -3.48
N LEU A 290 -8.38 -15.20 -3.52
CA LEU A 290 -7.86 -15.86 -2.33
C LEU A 290 -7.01 -14.89 -1.50
N TYR A 291 -6.40 -15.39 -0.42
CA TYR A 291 -5.55 -14.61 0.46
C TYR A 291 -4.10 -15.04 0.37
N HIS A 292 -3.19 -14.09 0.15
CA HIS A 292 -1.79 -14.26 0.49
C HIS A 292 -1.48 -13.54 1.83
N ALA A 293 -0.49 -14.00 2.57
CA ALA A 293 -0.09 -13.39 3.84
C ALA A 293 0.88 -12.19 3.68
N TYR A 294 0.79 -11.43 2.58
CA TYR A 294 1.68 -10.30 2.26
C TYR A 294 3.18 -10.68 2.29
N PRO A 295 3.61 -11.66 1.47
CA PRO A 295 5.01 -12.05 1.37
C PRO A 295 5.88 -10.92 0.79
N ASN A 296 7.17 -10.88 1.16
CA ASN A 296 8.10 -9.89 0.63
C ASN A 296 9.49 -10.46 0.32
N ASN A 297 9.65 -11.78 0.18
CA ASN A 297 10.94 -12.39 -0.14
C ASN A 297 11.00 -12.93 -1.57
N ILE A 298 12.14 -12.75 -2.23
CA ILE A 298 12.40 -13.29 -3.57
C ILE A 298 13.11 -14.63 -3.41
N ASN A 299 12.75 -15.62 -4.24
CA ASN A 299 13.50 -16.87 -4.30
C ASN A 299 14.71 -16.73 -5.26
N LYS A 300 15.84 -16.22 -4.76
CA LYS A 300 17.14 -16.12 -5.48
C LYS A 300 18.24 -16.84 -4.72
N GLU A 301 19.32 -17.30 -5.35
CA GLU A 301 20.31 -18.18 -4.68
C GLU A 301 21.01 -17.55 -3.45
N THR A 302 21.25 -16.24 -3.44
CA THR A 302 22.02 -15.60 -2.34
C THR A 302 21.22 -14.53 -1.60
N ILE A 303 21.49 -14.36 -0.31
CA ILE A 303 20.88 -13.32 0.54
C ILE A 303 21.09 -11.92 -0.08
N MET A 304 22.27 -11.65 -0.65
CA MET A 304 22.58 -10.37 -1.30
C MET A 304 21.74 -10.12 -2.57
N GLN A 305 21.33 -11.18 -3.27
CA GLN A 305 20.44 -11.08 -4.43
C GLN A 305 18.95 -10.96 -4.04
N ARG A 306 18.60 -11.27 -2.78
CA ARG A 306 17.27 -11.08 -2.19
C ARG A 306 17.10 -9.72 -1.51
N PHE A 307 18.15 -8.91 -1.53
CA PHE A 307 18.20 -7.63 -0.85
C PHE A 307 17.14 -6.68 -1.41
N SER A 308 16.18 -6.32 -0.57
CA SER A 308 15.08 -5.40 -0.89
C SER A 308 14.85 -4.45 0.28
N VAL A 309 13.77 -3.68 0.24
CA VAL A 309 13.36 -2.84 1.36
C VAL A 309 12.18 -3.49 2.07
N ALA A 310 12.21 -3.50 3.40
CA ALA A 310 11.19 -4.12 4.22
C ALA A 310 9.84 -3.42 4.03
N GLY A 311 8.75 -4.19 4.04
CA GLY A 311 7.40 -3.63 3.97
C GLY A 311 6.84 -3.36 5.36
N ASN A 312 5.92 -2.41 5.46
CA ASN A 312 5.38 -2.00 6.76
C ASN A 312 4.64 -3.15 7.48
N ASN A 313 3.95 -4.03 6.76
CA ASN A 313 3.17 -5.13 7.35
C ASN A 313 3.32 -6.44 6.55
N SER A 314 4.51 -6.69 5.97
CA SER A 314 4.79 -7.90 5.20
C SER A 314 5.60 -8.94 5.96
N PHE A 315 5.54 -10.19 5.51
CA PHE A 315 6.44 -11.24 5.96
C PHE A 315 7.74 -11.18 5.17
N GLU A 316 8.84 -10.88 5.84
CA GLU A 316 10.09 -10.53 5.16
C GLU A 316 10.85 -11.75 4.64
N THR A 317 10.62 -12.92 5.24
CA THR A 317 11.26 -14.19 4.85
C THR A 317 10.38 -15.08 3.97
N MET A 318 9.07 -14.81 3.91
CA MET A 318 8.10 -15.58 3.12
C MET A 318 8.25 -15.27 1.64
N PHE A 319 8.38 -16.30 0.80
CA PHE A 319 8.53 -16.11 -0.63
C PHE A 319 7.22 -15.64 -1.28
N PHE A 320 7.34 -14.84 -2.33
CA PHE A 320 6.18 -14.50 -3.16
C PHE A 320 5.50 -15.77 -3.68
N ASN A 321 4.17 -15.79 -3.61
CA ASN A 321 3.31 -16.89 -4.08
C ASN A 321 3.52 -18.22 -3.35
N GLU A 322 4.25 -18.25 -2.24
CA GLU A 322 4.51 -19.47 -1.48
C GLU A 322 3.21 -20.06 -0.92
N PHE A 323 2.32 -19.20 -0.43
CA PHE A 323 1.05 -19.59 0.19
C PHE A 323 -0.12 -18.78 -0.35
N PHE A 324 -1.20 -19.49 -0.68
CA PHE A 324 -2.53 -18.93 -0.86
C PHE A 324 -3.50 -19.69 0.04
N SER A 325 -4.50 -18.97 0.54
CA SER A 325 -5.45 -19.52 1.51
C SER A 325 -6.87 -19.05 1.24
N ASP A 326 -7.84 -19.91 1.49
CA ASP A 326 -9.27 -19.57 1.52
C ASP A 326 -9.72 -19.08 2.90
N LYS A 327 -8.92 -19.40 3.93
CA LYS A 327 -9.05 -18.92 5.30
C LYS A 327 -7.67 -18.65 5.87
N PHE A 328 -7.47 -17.49 6.49
CA PHE A 328 -6.19 -17.14 7.08
C PHE A 328 -6.34 -16.16 8.24
N THR A 329 -5.31 -16.11 9.07
CA THR A 329 -5.08 -15.09 10.07
C THR A 329 -3.59 -14.76 10.12
N THR A 330 -3.27 -13.49 10.30
CA THR A 330 -1.91 -13.01 10.55
C THR A 330 -1.90 -12.14 11.79
N LEU A 331 -0.97 -12.42 12.69
CA LEU A 331 -0.65 -11.59 13.84
C LEU A 331 0.74 -11.00 13.63
N GLN A 332 0.86 -9.68 13.77
CA GLN A 332 2.13 -8.97 13.72
C GLN A 332 2.26 -8.11 14.96
N ILE A 333 3.37 -8.27 15.66
CA ILE A 333 3.70 -7.46 16.83
C ILE A 333 5.01 -6.74 16.54
N LYS A 334 4.99 -5.42 16.64
CA LYS A 334 6.16 -4.56 16.55
C LYS A 334 6.36 -3.84 17.87
N GLN A 335 7.51 -4.05 18.50
CA GLN A 335 7.93 -3.32 19.68
C GLN A 335 8.98 -2.29 19.29
N TYR A 336 8.57 -1.03 19.19
CA TYR A 336 9.48 0.10 19.07
C TYR A 336 10.10 0.36 20.45
N LEU A 337 11.41 0.27 20.53
CA LEU A 337 12.14 0.66 21.73
C LEU A 337 12.31 2.18 21.76
N LYS A 338 12.65 2.71 22.95
CA LYS A 338 13.06 4.09 23.07
C LYS A 338 14.26 4.36 22.14
N PRO A 339 14.27 5.47 21.38
CA PRO A 339 15.41 5.83 20.54
C PRO A 339 16.71 5.94 21.35
N PHE A 340 17.81 5.49 20.76
CA PHE A 340 19.15 5.66 21.32
C PHE A 340 19.63 7.06 20.98
N HIS A 341 19.43 8.00 21.91
CA HIS A 341 19.83 9.39 21.75
C HIS A 341 21.37 9.53 21.79
N ILE A 342 22.00 9.46 20.61
CA ILE A 342 23.45 9.65 20.46
C ILE A 342 23.75 11.12 20.11
N SER A 343 22.99 11.72 19.19
CA SER A 343 23.05 13.16 18.89
C SER A 343 21.72 13.65 18.31
N ASN A 344 21.59 14.96 18.08
CA ASN A 344 20.39 15.55 17.45
C ASN A 344 20.17 15.05 16.01
N GLN A 345 21.24 14.71 15.30
CA GLN A 345 21.22 14.25 13.92
C GLN A 345 21.24 12.72 13.78
N PHE A 346 21.60 12.01 14.85
CA PHE A 346 21.70 10.55 14.87
C PHE A 346 20.98 9.98 16.09
N ASN A 347 19.76 9.51 15.87
CA ASN A 347 18.87 9.00 16.90
C ASN A 347 18.25 7.67 16.45
N PRO A 348 19.06 6.60 16.32
CA PRO A 348 18.58 5.32 15.83
C PRO A 348 17.54 4.72 16.76
N GLN A 349 16.61 3.97 16.19
CA GLN A 349 15.54 3.33 16.95
C GLN A 349 15.47 1.86 16.56
N MET A 350 15.60 0.98 17.56
CA MET A 350 15.41 -0.44 17.37
C MET A 350 13.93 -0.80 17.44
N VAL A 351 13.50 -1.69 16.55
CA VAL A 351 12.16 -2.26 16.54
C VAL A 351 12.30 -3.77 16.57
N LEU A 352 11.71 -4.43 17.56
CA LEU A 352 11.62 -5.89 17.58
C LEU A 352 10.34 -6.31 16.88
N ILE A 353 10.40 -7.34 16.04
CA ILE A 353 9.29 -7.76 15.21
C ILE A 353 9.08 -9.25 15.40
N THR A 354 7.85 -9.66 15.62
CA THR A 354 7.42 -11.04 15.52
C THR A 354 6.14 -11.12 14.71
N ARG A 355 6.07 -12.08 13.79
CA ARG A 355 4.92 -12.29 12.92
C ARG A 355 4.57 -13.76 12.88
N TYR A 356 3.27 -14.01 12.91
CA TYR A 356 2.68 -15.33 12.84
C TYR A 356 1.58 -15.33 11.79
N ALA A 357 1.52 -16.36 10.94
CA ALA A 357 0.42 -16.56 10.02
C ALA A 357 -0.06 -18.00 10.10
N LEU A 358 -1.38 -18.19 10.02
CA LEU A 358 -2.00 -19.51 9.98
C LEU A 358 -3.12 -19.43 8.96
N GLY A 359 -3.25 -20.43 8.11
CA GLY A 359 -4.30 -20.45 7.11
C GLY A 359 -4.42 -21.83 6.50
N ASP A 360 -5.31 -21.98 5.54
CA ASP A 360 -5.49 -23.24 4.84
C ASP A 360 -6.23 -23.01 3.51
N ILE A 361 -6.29 -24.03 2.67
CA ILE A 361 -6.99 -24.05 1.39
C ILE A 361 -7.72 -25.38 1.19
N SER A 362 -9.03 -25.31 0.98
CA SER A 362 -9.88 -26.49 0.96
C SER A 362 -9.85 -27.24 -0.38
N HIS A 363 -9.70 -26.51 -1.51
CA HIS A 363 -9.76 -27.08 -2.86
C HIS A 363 -8.59 -26.61 -3.75
N PRO A 364 -7.32 -26.87 -3.38
CA PRO A 364 -6.16 -26.43 -4.15
C PRO A 364 -6.16 -26.98 -5.59
N GLU A 365 -6.76 -28.16 -5.82
CA GLU A 365 -6.84 -28.84 -7.12
C GLU A 365 -7.68 -28.08 -8.17
N GLN A 366 -8.55 -27.16 -7.74
CA GLN A 366 -9.30 -26.28 -8.65
C GLN A 366 -8.41 -25.22 -9.32
N HIS A 367 -7.20 -25.00 -8.80
CA HIS A 367 -6.27 -24.00 -9.30
C HIS A 367 -5.17 -24.65 -10.14
N GLN A 368 -5.33 -24.62 -11.47
CA GLN A 368 -4.40 -25.24 -12.41
C GLN A 368 -3.32 -24.27 -12.89
N ASN A 369 -2.19 -24.84 -13.30
CA ASN A 369 -1.03 -24.14 -13.89
C ASN A 369 -0.34 -23.12 -12.96
N VAL A 370 -0.62 -23.19 -11.67
CA VAL A 370 0.00 -22.38 -10.62
C VAL A 370 0.49 -23.28 -9.49
N THR A 371 1.61 -22.91 -8.86
CA THR A 371 2.18 -23.67 -7.73
C THR A 371 2.16 -22.81 -6.48
N PHE A 372 1.58 -23.35 -5.40
CA PHE A 372 1.57 -22.77 -4.07
C PHE A 372 1.32 -23.87 -3.03
N SER A 373 1.56 -23.56 -1.76
CA SER A 373 1.35 -24.46 -0.62
C SER A 373 0.22 -23.99 0.31
N SER A 374 -0.30 -24.91 1.12
CA SER A 374 -1.18 -24.56 2.25
C SER A 374 -0.37 -24.00 3.43
N LEU A 375 -0.99 -23.10 4.21
CA LEU A 375 -0.43 -22.45 5.40
C LEU A 375 -0.87 -23.14 6.73
N GLU A 376 -1.35 -24.37 6.65
CA GLU A 376 -2.01 -25.13 7.73
C GLU A 376 -1.15 -25.35 8.98
N LYS A 377 0.18 -25.39 8.84
CA LYS A 377 1.10 -25.72 9.95
C LYS A 377 1.53 -24.52 10.78
N GLY A 378 1.10 -23.31 10.40
CA GLY A 378 1.54 -22.07 11.02
C GLY A 378 2.95 -21.64 10.56
N TYR A 379 3.04 -20.41 10.09
CA TYR A 379 4.27 -19.73 9.71
C TYR A 379 4.69 -18.77 10.82
N SER A 380 5.96 -18.79 11.20
CA SER A 380 6.53 -17.81 12.14
C SER A 380 7.80 -17.17 11.60
N GLU A 381 7.93 -15.86 11.79
CA GLU A 381 9.19 -15.16 11.66
C GLU A 381 9.38 -14.15 12.78
N SER A 382 10.63 -13.93 13.16
CA SER A 382 10.99 -12.88 14.12
C SER A 382 12.27 -12.20 13.67
N GLY A 383 12.41 -10.95 14.04
CA GLY A 383 13.49 -10.11 13.57
C GLY A 383 13.60 -8.82 14.33
N PHE A 384 14.51 -7.97 13.88
CA PHE A 384 14.64 -6.61 14.37
C PHE A 384 14.98 -5.66 13.23
N GLU A 385 14.59 -4.41 13.42
CA GLU A 385 15.00 -3.30 12.58
C GLU A 385 15.82 -2.32 13.41
N ILE A 386 16.80 -1.68 12.78
CA ILE A 386 17.46 -0.49 13.31
C ILE A 386 17.18 0.64 12.34
N ASN A 387 16.22 1.47 12.70
CA ASN A 387 15.73 2.59 11.91
C ASN A 387 16.52 3.87 12.21
N LYS A 388 16.42 4.86 11.31
CA LYS A 388 17.03 6.20 11.46
C LYS A 388 18.56 6.17 11.60
N LEU A 389 19.23 5.32 10.82
CA LEU A 389 20.70 5.27 10.75
C LEU A 389 21.26 6.45 9.96
N LEU A 390 20.84 6.64 8.71
CA LEU A 390 21.32 7.72 7.83
C LEU A 390 20.18 8.22 6.96
N PHE A 391 19.85 9.52 7.00
CA PHE A 391 18.79 10.13 6.17
C PHE A 391 17.43 9.39 6.19
N GLY A 392 17.07 8.78 7.31
CA GLY A 392 15.83 7.99 7.45
C GLY A 392 15.94 6.53 7.00
N PHE A 393 17.06 6.13 6.40
CA PHE A 393 17.37 4.72 6.12
C PHE A 393 17.68 3.95 7.39
N GLY A 394 17.36 2.67 7.39
CA GLY A 394 17.72 1.71 8.42
C GLY A 394 17.95 0.31 7.84
N LEU A 395 18.16 -0.66 8.72
CA LEU A 395 18.38 -2.06 8.36
C LEU A 395 17.35 -2.95 9.05
N SER A 396 16.96 -4.03 8.39
CA SER A 396 16.07 -5.06 8.89
C SER A 396 16.74 -6.42 8.75
N PHE A 397 16.68 -7.22 9.81
CA PHE A 397 17.08 -8.61 9.82
C PHE A 397 15.90 -9.44 10.35
N THR A 398 15.49 -10.46 9.60
CA THR A 398 14.38 -11.35 9.98
C THR A 398 14.76 -12.80 9.72
N TYR A 399 14.30 -13.69 10.60
CA TYR A 399 14.50 -15.13 10.51
C TYR A 399 13.16 -15.88 10.58
N ARG A 400 12.94 -16.82 9.66
CA ARG A 400 11.79 -17.73 9.67
C ARG A 400 12.12 -19.00 10.47
N TYR A 401 11.16 -19.49 11.24
CA TYR A 401 11.31 -20.72 12.02
C TYR A 401 9.97 -21.46 12.15
N GLY A 402 10.00 -22.63 12.77
CA GLY A 402 8.82 -23.47 12.96
C GLY A 402 8.58 -24.42 11.78
N ALA A 403 7.31 -24.74 11.53
CA ALA A 403 6.93 -25.84 10.63
C ALA A 403 7.31 -25.62 9.15
N TYR A 404 7.46 -24.36 8.74
CA TYR A 404 7.89 -23.99 7.39
C TYR A 404 9.36 -23.51 7.33
N HIS A 405 10.20 -23.98 8.25
CA HIS A 405 11.65 -23.80 8.14
C HIS A 405 12.18 -24.55 6.91
N LEU A 406 13.03 -23.88 6.14
CA LEU A 406 13.63 -24.41 4.92
C LEU A 406 14.98 -25.10 5.23
N PRO A 407 15.38 -26.14 4.47
CA PRO A 407 16.62 -26.87 4.76
C PRO A 407 17.88 -25.99 4.76
N GLU A 408 17.95 -25.04 3.81
CA GLU A 408 19.09 -24.13 3.68
C GLU A 408 18.95 -22.92 4.63
N PHE A 409 19.94 -22.71 5.49
CA PHE A 409 19.92 -21.62 6.47
C PHE A 409 19.69 -20.24 5.82
N GLY A 410 20.33 -19.97 4.68
CA GLY A 410 20.19 -18.72 3.95
C GLY A 410 18.78 -18.45 3.43
N ASP A 411 17.96 -19.48 3.29
CA ASP A 411 16.56 -19.39 2.86
C ASP A 411 15.60 -18.96 3.95
N ASN A 412 16.05 -19.07 5.20
CA ASN A 412 15.30 -18.65 6.35
C ASN A 412 15.64 -17.21 6.78
N VAL A 413 16.64 -16.57 6.16
CA VAL A 413 17.13 -15.23 6.53
C VAL A 413 16.69 -14.19 5.49
N ALA A 414 16.22 -13.04 5.97
CA ALA A 414 16.01 -11.84 5.17
C ALA A 414 16.79 -10.66 5.75
N PHE A 415 17.63 -10.04 4.93
CA PHE A 415 18.34 -8.81 5.24
C PHE A 415 17.92 -7.71 4.25
N LYS A 416 17.41 -6.59 4.77
CA LYS A 416 16.73 -5.55 3.96
C LYS A 416 17.04 -4.14 4.46
N PHE A 417 16.93 -3.15 3.59
CA PHE A 417 16.88 -1.74 4.03
C PHE A 417 15.48 -1.40 4.57
N THR A 418 15.41 -0.47 5.50
CA THR A 418 14.15 0.20 5.86
C THR A 418 14.26 1.66 5.46
N PHE A 419 13.12 2.31 5.20
CA PHE A 419 13.08 3.74 4.92
C PHE A 419 11.91 4.38 5.64
N ASN A 420 12.23 5.15 6.67
CA ASN A 420 11.27 5.88 7.49
C ASN A 420 11.57 7.36 7.39
N LEU A 421 10.85 8.05 6.49
CA LEU A 421 10.93 9.50 6.39
C LEU A 421 9.99 10.13 7.42
N THR A 422 10.53 10.56 8.56
CA THR A 422 9.84 11.54 9.43
C THR A 422 10.09 12.93 8.84
N LEU A 423 9.08 13.51 8.20
CA LEU A 423 9.08 14.91 7.73
C LEU A 423 8.63 15.87 8.82
#